data_AF-A0A2E8VNA6-F1
#
_entry.id   AF-A0A2E8VNA6-F1
#
_cell.length_a   1.000
_cell.length_b   1.000
_cell.length_c   1.000
_cell.angle_alpha   90.00
_cell.angle_beta   90.00
_cell.angle_gamma   90.00
#
_symmetry.space_group_name_H-M   'P 1'
#
loop_
_entity.id
_entity.type
_entity.pdbx_description
1 polymer ?
#
loop_
_entity_poly.entity_id
_entity_poly.type
_entity_poly.pdbx_seq_one_letter_code
_entity_poly.pdbx_strand_id
1 'polypeptide(L)'
;MADDSPFVTDSVLIALGADGAQTRFFANDVVRREAHPPTAIFYAELDALDTGDLAALEVRLRETLLDVKAVVADFAAMRERLTLARDALADWGFGGEDLEEARAFLEWLARDHFVFLGFREFDYGAGTLRQVDGALGILSRRKGTGER
;
A
#
# COMPACT_ATOMS: atom_id res chain seq x y z
N MET A 1 12.37 -7.41 12.01
CA MET A 1 11.44 -6.74 12.95
C MET A 1 10.86 -5.51 12.29
N ALA A 2 9.64 -5.13 12.65
CA ALA A 2 8.97 -3.93 12.15
C ALA A 2 7.96 -3.42 13.20
N ASP A 3 7.43 -2.21 13.03
CA ASP A 3 6.29 -1.76 13.83
C ASP A 3 5.08 -2.69 13.57
N ASP A 4 4.39 -3.09 14.62
CA ASP A 4 3.15 -3.86 14.49
C ASP A 4 2.09 -3.00 13.79
N SER A 5 1.56 -3.50 12.68
CA SER A 5 0.69 -2.73 11.80
C SER A 5 -0.16 -3.65 10.92
N PRO A 6 -1.28 -3.15 10.35
CA PRO A 6 -2.06 -3.92 9.40
C PRO A 6 -1.21 -4.45 8.24
N PHE A 7 -1.53 -5.66 7.77
CA PHE A 7 -0.91 -6.32 6.61
C PHE A 7 0.57 -6.72 6.76
N VAL A 8 1.27 -6.34 7.83
CA VAL A 8 2.72 -6.59 7.95
C VAL A 8 3.07 -8.08 7.91
N THR A 9 2.28 -8.92 8.58
CA THR A 9 2.52 -10.37 8.67
C THR A 9 2.32 -11.05 7.32
N ASP A 10 1.18 -10.82 6.68
CA ASP A 10 0.84 -11.40 5.38
C ASP A 10 1.82 -10.94 4.30
N SER A 11 2.21 -9.66 4.34
CA SER A 11 3.17 -9.08 3.40
C SER A 11 4.56 -9.71 3.55
N VAL A 12 5.01 -9.97 4.78
CA VAL A 12 6.26 -10.70 5.02
C VAL A 12 6.17 -12.13 4.51
N LEU A 13 5.07 -12.85 4.78
CA LEU A 13 4.87 -14.21 4.27
C LEU A 13 4.91 -14.27 2.73
N ILE A 14 4.25 -13.32 2.05
CA ILE A 14 4.27 -13.21 0.59
C ILE A 14 5.70 -12.94 0.10
N ALA A 15 6.43 -12.03 0.74
CA ALA A 15 7.80 -11.70 0.37
C ALA A 15 8.79 -12.87 0.57
N LEU A 16 8.57 -13.69 1.60
CA LEU A 16 9.33 -14.92 1.88
C LEU A 16 9.09 -16.01 0.82
N GLY A 17 7.87 -16.12 0.29
CA GLY A 17 7.52 -17.10 -0.74
C GLY A 17 7.97 -16.74 -2.16
N ALA A 18 8.49 -15.53 -2.37
CA ALA A 18 9.05 -15.12 -3.66
C ALA A 18 10.38 -15.85 -3.94
N ASP A 19 10.66 -16.11 -5.21
CA ASP A 19 11.84 -16.83 -5.73
C ASP A 19 11.87 -18.34 -5.43
N GLY A 20 10.72 -18.95 -5.12
CA GLY A 20 10.61 -20.40 -4.96
C GLY A 20 11.16 -20.95 -3.64
N ALA A 21 11.60 -20.07 -2.74
CA ALA A 21 11.93 -20.42 -1.37
C ALA A 21 10.70 -21.00 -0.65
N GLN A 22 10.76 -22.25 -0.21
CA GLN A 22 9.71 -22.79 0.65
C GLN A 22 9.96 -22.38 2.10
N THR A 23 8.96 -21.75 2.71
CA THR A 23 8.96 -21.47 4.14
C THR A 23 8.53 -22.73 4.89
N ARG A 24 9.46 -23.33 5.65
CA ARG A 24 9.19 -24.52 6.48
C ARG A 24 8.55 -24.17 7.81
N PHE A 25 8.98 -23.04 8.37
CA PHE A 25 8.47 -22.53 9.63
C PHE A 25 8.40 -21.02 9.57
N PHE A 26 7.35 -20.45 10.15
CA PHE A 26 7.20 -19.01 10.32
C PHE A 26 6.56 -18.73 11.67
N ALA A 27 7.17 -17.82 12.42
CA ALA A 27 6.64 -17.28 13.66
C ALA A 27 6.64 -15.76 13.60
N ASN A 28 5.56 -15.17 14.12
CA ASN A 28 5.45 -13.75 14.37
C ASN A 28 5.10 -13.53 15.84
N ASP A 29 5.99 -12.85 16.56
CA ASP A 29 5.79 -12.45 17.95
C ASP A 29 5.66 -10.93 18.04
N VAL A 30 4.57 -10.46 18.66
CA VAL A 30 4.37 -9.03 18.93
C VAL A 30 4.88 -8.70 20.33
N VAL A 31 5.96 -7.92 20.38
CA VAL A 31 6.57 -7.45 21.62
C VAL A 31 6.02 -6.08 21.99
N ARG A 32 5.50 -5.97 23.21
CA ARG A 32 5.00 -4.71 23.78
C ARG A 32 6.00 -4.21 24.83
N ARG A 33 6.42 -2.96 24.70
CA ARG A 33 7.30 -2.28 25.67
C ARG A 33 6.64 -0.99 26.13
N GLU A 34 6.84 -0.65 27.39
CA GLU A 34 6.33 0.60 27.94
C GLU A 34 6.91 1.79 27.14
N ALA A 35 6.06 2.78 26.84
CA ALA A 35 6.40 3.97 26.05
C ALA A 35 6.87 3.75 24.59
N HIS A 36 6.69 2.56 24.01
CA HIS A 36 7.02 2.29 22.60
C HIS A 36 5.82 1.65 21.86
N PRO A 37 5.66 1.94 20.55
CA PRO A 37 4.68 1.22 19.74
C PRO A 37 5.01 -0.29 19.74
N PRO A 38 3.98 -1.17 19.68
CA PRO A 38 4.22 -2.61 19.61
C PRO A 38 5.10 -2.95 18.40
N THR A 39 6.00 -3.91 18.57
CA THR A 39 6.97 -4.32 17.54
C THR A 39 6.71 -5.77 17.15
N ALA A 40 6.56 -6.05 15.85
CA ALA A 40 6.49 -7.39 15.31
C ALA A 40 7.90 -7.96 15.06
N ILE A 41 8.17 -9.15 15.58
CA ILE A 41 9.39 -9.91 15.39
C ILE A 41 9.05 -11.15 14.56
N PHE A 42 9.67 -11.25 13.38
CA PHE A 42 9.49 -12.37 12.47
C PHE A 42 10.69 -13.30 12.56
N TYR A 43 10.42 -14.60 12.67
CA TYR A 43 11.40 -15.66 12.50
C TYR A 43 10.89 -16.63 11.44
N ALA A 44 11.73 -16.97 10.47
CA ALA A 44 11.39 -17.88 9.39
C ALA A 44 12.52 -18.88 9.15
N GLU A 45 12.15 -20.13 8.94
CA GLU A 45 13.06 -21.16 8.44
C GLU A 45 12.72 -21.44 6.98
N LEU A 46 13.71 -21.30 6.12
CA LEU A 46 13.57 -21.46 4.68
C LEU A 46 14.36 -22.68 4.20
N ASP A 47 14.02 -23.18 3.02
CA ASP A 47 14.92 -24.03 2.25
C ASP A 47 16.26 -23.33 1.98
N ALA A 48 17.29 -24.11 1.64
CA ALA A 48 18.60 -23.56 1.35
C ALA A 48 18.52 -22.67 0.10
N LEU A 49 18.95 -21.42 0.25
CA LEU A 49 19.08 -20.44 -0.83
C LEU A 49 20.55 -20.27 -1.18
N ASP A 50 20.83 -19.96 -2.44
CA ASP A 50 22.15 -19.48 -2.80
C ASP A 50 22.36 -18.03 -2.30
N THR A 51 23.60 -17.55 -2.39
CA THR A 51 23.95 -16.21 -1.90
C THR A 51 23.20 -15.10 -2.64
N GLY A 52 22.89 -15.29 -3.92
CA GLY A 52 22.18 -14.32 -4.75
C GLY A 52 20.72 -14.22 -4.34
N ASP A 53 20.05 -15.36 -4.20
CA ASP A 53 18.65 -15.47 -3.77
C ASP A 53 18.46 -14.94 -2.35
N LEU A 54 19.41 -15.22 -1.44
CA LEU A 54 19.36 -14.68 -0.08
C LEU A 54 19.48 -13.15 -0.07
N ALA A 55 20.38 -12.58 -0.87
CA ALA A 55 20.53 -11.14 -0.98
C ALA A 55 19.28 -10.49 -1.61
N ALA A 56 18.69 -11.12 -2.64
CA ALA A 56 17.45 -10.66 -3.25
C ALA A 56 16.28 -10.69 -2.26
N LEU A 57 16.18 -11.74 -1.46
CA LEU A 57 15.19 -11.88 -0.41
C LEU A 57 15.32 -10.78 0.65
N GLU A 58 16.54 -10.49 1.11
CA GLU A 58 16.78 -9.42 2.08
C GLU A 58 16.29 -8.06 1.55
N VAL A 59 16.62 -7.75 0.29
CA VAL A 59 16.17 -6.52 -0.37
C VAL A 59 14.64 -6.49 -0.47
N ARG A 60 14.00 -7.56 -0.93
CA ARG A 60 12.54 -7.63 -1.02
C ARG A 60 11.85 -7.46 0.32
N LEU A 61 12.33 -8.12 1.37
CA LEU A 61 11.74 -8.00 2.71
C LEU A 61 11.84 -6.55 3.19
N ARG A 62 13.00 -5.90 3.01
CA ARG A 62 13.20 -4.50 3.36
C ARG A 62 12.25 -3.58 2.59
N GLU A 63 12.16 -3.75 1.27
CA GLU A 63 11.26 -2.94 0.44
C GLU A 63 9.79 -3.17 0.79
N THR A 64 9.40 -4.42 1.05
CA THR A 64 8.04 -4.78 1.46
C THR A 64 7.66 -4.12 2.79
N LEU A 65 8.54 -4.16 3.79
CA LEU A 65 8.28 -3.51 5.08
C LEU A 65 8.17 -1.98 4.95
N LEU A 66 8.97 -1.37 4.08
CA LEU A 66 8.88 0.07 3.81
C LEU A 66 7.59 0.43 3.05
N ASP A 67 7.14 -0.41 2.12
CA ASP A 67 5.87 -0.24 1.42
C ASP A 67 4.68 -0.35 2.37
N VAL A 68 4.65 -1.38 3.23
CA VAL A 68 3.63 -1.52 4.28
C VAL A 68 3.60 -0.28 5.16
N LYS A 69 4.77 0.19 5.61
CA LYS A 69 4.87 1.40 6.43
C LYS A 69 4.28 2.63 5.73
N ALA A 70 4.57 2.85 4.45
CA ALA A 70 4.02 3.97 3.70
C ALA A 70 2.51 3.84 3.47
N VAL A 71 2.02 2.65 3.13
CA VAL A 71 0.59 2.36 2.96
C VAL A 71 -0.18 2.65 4.24
N VAL A 72 0.30 2.13 5.37
CA VAL A 72 -0.37 2.28 6.67
C VAL A 72 -0.35 3.74 7.12
N ALA A 73 0.78 4.44 6.95
CA ALA A 73 0.90 5.85 7.31
C ALA A 73 -0.03 6.75 6.47
N ASP A 74 -0.17 6.48 5.18
CA ASP A 74 -0.94 7.32 4.26
C ASP A 74 -2.40 6.87 4.07
N PHE A 75 -2.83 5.78 4.73
CA PHE A 75 -4.15 5.18 4.49
C PHE A 75 -5.30 6.17 4.72
N ALA A 76 -5.23 6.96 5.80
CA ALA A 76 -6.23 7.99 6.10
C ALA A 76 -6.26 9.08 5.02
N ALA A 77 -5.09 9.55 4.56
CA ALA A 77 -4.99 10.55 3.51
C ALA A 77 -5.53 10.04 2.17
N MET A 78 -5.31 8.76 1.83
CA MET A 78 -5.89 8.15 0.62
C MET A 78 -7.42 8.09 0.67
N ARG A 79 -8.01 7.80 1.84
CA ARG A 79 -9.47 7.85 2.04
C ARG A 79 -10.04 9.26 1.93
N GLU A 80 -9.29 10.26 2.43
CA GLU A 80 -9.66 11.66 2.28
C GLU A 80 -9.70 12.09 0.80
N ARG A 81 -8.69 11.69 0.00
CA ARG A 81 -8.70 11.97 -1.45
C ARG A 81 -9.92 11.38 -2.16
N LEU A 82 -10.35 10.18 -1.77
CA LEU A 82 -11.56 9.57 -2.31
C LEU A 82 -12.82 10.35 -1.94
N THR A 83 -12.88 10.86 -0.71
CA THR A 83 -13.98 11.71 -0.22
C THR A 83 -14.04 13.03 -0.98
N LEU A 84 -12.89 13.67 -1.22
CA LEU A 84 -12.79 14.89 -2.02
C LEU A 84 -13.21 14.65 -3.48
N ALA A 85 -12.78 13.53 -4.08
CA ALA A 85 -13.20 13.15 -5.43
C ALA A 85 -14.72 12.94 -5.52
N ARG A 86 -15.32 12.27 -4.54
CA ARG A 86 -16.78 12.11 -4.42
C ARG A 86 -17.49 13.46 -4.39
N ASP A 87 -16.97 14.41 -3.61
CA ASP A 87 -17.61 15.72 -3.45
C ASP A 87 -17.52 16.57 -4.72
N ALA A 88 -16.39 16.49 -5.43
CA ALA A 88 -16.16 17.19 -6.69
C ALA A 88 -16.95 16.64 -7.90
N LEU A 89 -17.55 15.44 -7.81
CA LEU A 89 -18.29 14.84 -8.94
C LEU A 89 -19.42 15.72 -9.48
N ALA A 90 -20.07 16.53 -8.62
CA ALA A 90 -21.14 17.42 -9.05
C ALA A 90 -20.65 18.53 -10.00
N ASP A 91 -19.37 18.91 -9.89
CA ASP A 91 -18.78 19.97 -10.71
C ASP A 91 -18.47 19.49 -12.14
N TRP A 92 -18.54 18.18 -12.39
CA TRP A 92 -18.14 17.55 -13.66
C TRP A 92 -19.30 17.41 -14.65
N GLY A 93 -20.47 18.00 -14.35
CA GLY A 93 -21.62 18.01 -15.25
C GLY A 93 -22.39 16.69 -15.33
N PHE A 94 -22.07 15.72 -14.46
CA PHE A 94 -22.90 14.54 -14.20
C PHE A 94 -24.08 14.94 -13.32
N GLY A 95 -25.26 14.40 -13.59
CA GLY A 95 -26.46 14.69 -12.81
C GLY A 95 -27.46 13.55 -12.85
N GLY A 96 -28.47 13.62 -11.97
CA GLY A 96 -29.48 12.58 -11.87
C GLY A 96 -28.95 11.30 -11.23
N GLU A 97 -29.45 10.15 -11.69
CA GLU A 97 -29.17 8.83 -11.12
C GLU A 97 -27.68 8.46 -11.20
N ASP A 98 -27.02 8.77 -12.32
CA ASP A 98 -25.59 8.46 -12.52
C ASP A 98 -24.68 9.15 -11.50
N LEU A 99 -25.02 10.38 -11.08
CA LEU A 99 -24.27 11.10 -10.05
C LEU A 99 -24.43 10.44 -8.68
N GLU A 100 -25.66 10.04 -8.33
CA GLU A 100 -25.95 9.37 -7.07
C GLU A 100 -25.28 7.98 -7.01
N GLU A 101 -25.31 7.22 -8.10
CA GLU A 101 -24.62 5.93 -8.20
C GLU A 101 -23.10 6.09 -8.04
N ALA A 102 -22.49 7.05 -8.75
CA ALA A 102 -21.07 7.32 -8.63
C ALA A 102 -20.67 7.74 -7.21
N ARG A 103 -21.47 8.59 -6.55
CA ARG A 103 -21.24 8.98 -5.15
C ARG A 103 -21.37 7.79 -4.20
N ALA A 104 -22.39 6.96 -4.39
CA ALA A 104 -22.61 5.76 -3.60
C ALA A 104 -21.45 4.77 -3.77
N PHE A 105 -20.92 4.61 -4.98
CA PHE A 105 -19.78 3.75 -5.25
C PHE A 105 -18.50 4.24 -4.55
N LEU A 106 -18.18 5.52 -4.62
CA LEU A 106 -17.00 6.08 -3.95
C LEU A 106 -17.13 6.03 -2.42
N GLU A 107 -18.32 6.28 -1.88
CA GLU A 107 -18.60 6.10 -0.46
C GLU A 107 -18.45 4.63 -0.04
N TRP A 108 -18.95 3.70 -0.85
CA TRP A 108 -18.77 2.27 -0.61
C TRP A 108 -17.29 1.89 -0.58
N LEU A 109 -16.49 2.34 -1.55
CA LEU A 109 -15.03 2.14 -1.52
C LEU A 109 -14.37 2.71 -0.26
N ALA A 110 -14.82 3.87 0.24
CA ALA A 110 -14.27 4.52 1.42
C ALA A 110 -14.59 3.77 2.74
N ARG A 111 -15.55 2.85 2.75
CA ARG A 111 -16.04 2.15 3.95
C ARG A 111 -15.40 0.77 4.13
N ASP A 112 -14.07 0.72 4.01
CA ASP A 112 -13.24 -0.47 4.25
C ASP A 112 -13.57 -1.69 3.35
N HIS A 113 -14.22 -1.43 2.20
CA HIS A 113 -14.46 -2.43 1.16
C HIS A 113 -13.27 -2.61 0.21
N PHE A 114 -12.23 -1.79 0.37
CA PHE A 114 -11.02 -1.84 -0.46
C PHE A 114 -9.78 -1.55 0.39
N VAL A 115 -8.64 -2.13 0.00
CA VAL A 115 -7.33 -1.78 0.57
C VAL A 115 -6.62 -0.83 -0.39
N PHE A 116 -6.45 0.42 0.01
CA PHE A 116 -5.70 1.41 -0.75
C PHE A 116 -4.21 1.23 -0.53
N LEU A 117 -3.48 0.93 -1.61
CA LEU A 117 -2.01 0.78 -1.56
C LEU A 117 -1.29 2.06 -2.01
N GLY A 118 -1.94 2.91 -2.80
CA GLY A 118 -1.33 4.16 -3.24
C GLY A 118 -2.32 5.05 -3.96
N PHE A 119 -1.99 6.33 -4.01
CA PHE A 119 -2.80 7.35 -4.69
C PHE A 119 -1.90 8.21 -5.59
N ARG A 120 -2.44 8.59 -6.76
CA ARG A 120 -1.89 9.61 -7.66
C ARG A 120 -3.02 10.37 -8.32
N GLU A 121 -2.73 11.62 -8.60
CA GLU A 121 -3.64 12.54 -9.26
C GLU A 121 -3.00 13.04 -10.55
N PHE A 122 -3.82 13.26 -11.57
CA PHE A 122 -3.38 13.71 -12.88
C PHE A 122 -4.31 14.82 -13.37
N ASP A 123 -3.72 15.92 -13.82
CA ASP A 123 -4.43 16.93 -14.58
C ASP A 123 -4.49 16.52 -16.04
N TYR A 124 -5.68 16.56 -16.62
CA TYR A 124 -5.86 16.38 -18.06
C TYR A 124 -6.03 17.74 -18.75
N GLY A 125 -5.12 18.08 -19.66
CA GLY A 125 -5.15 19.34 -20.39
C GLY A 125 -4.38 19.27 -21.70
N ALA A 126 -4.89 19.96 -22.73
CA ALA A 126 -4.29 20.01 -24.07
C ALA A 126 -3.96 18.62 -24.68
N GLY A 127 -4.77 17.60 -24.37
CA GLY A 127 -4.57 16.23 -24.85
C GLY A 127 -3.48 15.44 -24.10
N THR A 128 -2.96 15.97 -22.98
CA THR A 128 -1.89 15.35 -22.18
C THR A 128 -2.31 15.16 -20.72
N LEU A 129 -1.77 14.12 -20.09
CA LEU A 129 -1.92 13.88 -18.65
C LEU A 129 -0.64 14.33 -17.93
N ARG A 130 -0.79 15.22 -16.96
CA ARG A 130 0.30 15.69 -16.12
C ARG A 130 0.06 15.24 -14.69
N GLN A 131 0.98 14.47 -14.13
CA GLN A 131 0.88 14.07 -12.73
C GLN A 131 0.96 15.31 -11.82
N VAL A 132 0.06 15.38 -10.84
CA VAL A 132 0.05 16.38 -9.78
C VAL A 132 0.88 15.83 -8.59
N ASP A 133 1.55 16.73 -7.88
CA ASP A 133 2.29 16.38 -6.67
C ASP A 133 1.35 15.85 -5.57
N GLY A 134 1.90 15.08 -4.63
CA GLY A 134 1.13 14.51 -3.51
C GLY A 134 0.68 13.07 -3.74
N ALA A 135 1.51 12.26 -4.41
CA ALA A 135 1.35 10.82 -4.41
C ALA A 135 1.46 10.25 -2.98
N LEU A 136 0.70 9.20 -2.68
CA LEU A 136 0.62 8.57 -1.36
C LEU A 136 0.87 7.06 -1.42
N GLY A 137 1.16 6.44 -0.28
CA GLY A 137 1.36 5.00 -0.14
C GLY A 137 2.57 4.51 -0.94
N ILE A 138 2.46 3.35 -1.58
CA ILE A 138 3.57 2.82 -2.41
C ILE A 138 3.95 3.75 -3.57
N LEU A 139 3.00 4.58 -4.03
CA LEU A 139 3.20 5.46 -5.18
C LEU A 139 3.99 6.72 -4.84
N SER A 140 4.16 7.06 -3.55
CA SER A 140 5.06 8.12 -3.08
C SER A 140 6.52 7.65 -3.05
N ARG A 141 6.75 6.36 -2.71
CA ARG A 141 8.08 5.73 -2.69
C ARG A 141 8.57 5.33 -4.07
N ARG A 142 7.70 4.69 -4.85
CA ARG A 142 8.02 4.22 -6.19
C ARG A 142 7.69 5.33 -7.15
N LYS A 143 8.66 6.17 -7.54
CA LYS A 143 8.48 7.06 -8.68
C LYS A 143 8.01 6.18 -9.84
N GLY A 144 6.89 6.55 -10.47
CA GLY A 144 6.46 5.85 -11.66
C GLY A 144 7.63 5.86 -12.63
N THR A 145 7.83 4.77 -13.36
CA THR A 145 8.72 4.74 -14.51
C THR A 145 8.18 5.73 -15.53
N GLY A 146 8.44 7.01 -15.29
CA GLY A 146 8.02 8.13 -16.10
C GLY A 146 9.00 8.27 -17.23
N GLU A 147 8.86 7.40 -18.23
CA GLU A 147 9.26 7.69 -19.61
C GLU A 147 8.17 7.13 -20.52
N ARG A 148 7.25 8.01 -20.95
CA ARG A 148 7.13 8.51 -22.33
C ARG A 148 5.90 9.40 -22.48
#